data_AF-A0A7S2G172-F1
#
_entry.id   AF-A0A7S2G172-F1
#
_cell.length_a   1.000
_cell.length_b   1.000
_cell.length_c   1.000
_cell.angle_alpha   90.00
_cell.angle_beta   90.00
_cell.angle_gamma   90.00
#
_symmetry.space_group_name_H-M   'P 1'
#
loop_
_entity.id
_entity.type
_entity.pdbx_description
1 polymer ?
#
loop_
_entity_poly.entity_id
_entity_poly.type
_entity_poly.pdbx_seq_one_letter_code
_entity_poly.pdbx_strand_id
1 'polypeptide(L)'
;PFVRLAIKLAFYVALCSIHNLHFPYQRWYLYGLVLFFVPLLFQTFRQYFGPRIRRRRDRGFNRGALWYAVLYDSIVCLTNLQNNLLMLAMCSAGLFYTVAIPILLLDIFYTSATLQRVAQAIIVPMKPLSVTLYVFLITALVYATLGYRNFDNQFVYDEVGAELEAYFEKDPVSCNSVLTCFELVLYKAMPSGDMSSVLDDVDRLGNKFTARMLFDLSFFIWVGILLFNVVTGLIVDTFSQLREESIAREDQLENECFVCGFTRPAYDDLGTEYNFDDHVHDEHDIWNYLFFIAYLNEKDVNEYNGVESYVSKMLRNQNLEWIPLRTSWRLETDHQFKKRMELQGVSEVTDLKNTFKAEMVAMKETIMNEVKNEIDELKATTKTLLKELHEGHLNHMNKHFGDFGGRGGRGSTTGLGHGNDDVEGTPDNERGGTDLHGRASGLGRASV
;
A
#
# COMPACT_ATOMS: atom_id res chain seq x y z
N PRO A 1 27.64 20.18 12.30
CA PRO A 1 26.84 19.37 13.26
C PRO A 1 27.56 19.14 14.60
N PHE A 2 28.62 18.31 14.65
CA PHE A 2 29.24 17.78 15.87
C PHE A 2 29.61 18.84 16.93
N VAL A 3 30.24 19.95 16.53
CA VAL A 3 30.62 21.05 17.45
C VAL A 3 29.42 21.67 18.18
N ARG A 4 28.26 21.82 17.49
CA ARG A 4 27.03 22.34 18.12
C ARG A 4 26.43 21.35 19.13
N LEU A 5 26.63 20.04 18.93
CA LEU A 5 26.22 19.00 19.88
C LEU A 5 27.10 19.02 21.12
N ALA A 6 28.44 19.10 20.96
CA ALA A 6 29.39 19.17 22.06
C ALA A 6 29.17 20.40 22.97
N ILE A 7 28.91 21.57 22.38
CA ILE A 7 28.62 22.81 23.15
C ILE A 7 27.31 22.67 23.94
N LYS A 8 26.24 22.13 23.34
CA LYS A 8 24.98 21.84 24.07
C LYS A 8 25.21 20.84 25.21
N LEU A 9 25.98 19.77 24.97
CA LEU A 9 26.27 18.73 25.97
C LEU A 9 27.00 19.32 27.19
N ALA A 10 28.06 20.11 26.96
CA ALA A 10 28.81 20.76 28.03
C ALA A 10 27.94 21.71 28.88
N PHE A 11 27.03 22.47 28.24
CA PHE A 11 26.08 23.34 28.94
C PHE A 11 25.14 22.54 29.86
N TYR A 12 24.51 21.46 29.36
CA TYR A 12 23.61 20.64 30.18
C TYR A 12 24.34 19.91 31.31
N VAL A 13 25.56 19.41 31.08
CA VAL A 13 26.38 18.77 32.13
C VAL A 13 26.68 19.76 33.26
N ALA A 14 27.07 21.00 32.94
CA ALA A 14 27.32 22.03 33.94
C ALA A 14 26.06 22.38 34.74
N LEU A 15 24.91 22.52 34.07
CA LEU A 15 23.63 22.85 34.71
C LEU A 15 23.18 21.74 35.68
N CYS A 16 23.28 20.47 35.26
CA CYS A 16 22.98 19.32 36.11
C CYS A 16 23.88 19.26 37.35
N SER A 17 25.18 19.48 37.20
CA SER A 17 26.14 19.49 38.31
C SER A 17 25.82 20.57 39.35
N ILE A 18 25.43 21.77 38.90
CA ILE A 18 25.03 22.88 39.79
C ILE A 18 23.72 22.54 40.52
N HIS A 19 22.71 22.01 39.83
CA HIS A 19 21.42 21.70 40.47
C HIS A 19 21.52 20.55 41.48
N ASN A 20 22.33 19.52 41.21
CA ASN A 20 22.48 18.36 42.09
C ASN A 20 23.12 18.70 43.45
N LEU A 21 23.79 19.86 43.57
CA LEU A 21 24.40 20.35 44.81
C LEU A 21 23.42 21.03 45.77
N HIS A 22 22.19 21.38 45.36
CA HIS A 22 21.39 22.37 46.09
C HIS A 22 20.01 21.93 46.63
N PHE A 23 19.29 20.95 46.03
CA PHE A 23 17.89 20.69 46.43
C PHE A 23 17.46 19.20 46.41
N PRO A 24 16.98 18.64 47.54
CA PRO A 24 16.37 17.30 47.59
C PRO A 24 14.85 17.30 47.32
N TYR A 25 14.35 16.15 46.84
CA TYR A 25 13.00 15.88 46.33
C TYR A 25 11.78 16.16 47.24
N GLN A 26 10.62 16.41 46.62
CA GLN A 26 9.39 15.70 46.99
C GLN A 26 8.31 15.61 45.87
N ARG A 27 7.66 14.43 45.79
CA ARG A 27 6.37 14.09 45.11
C ARG A 27 6.29 14.25 43.56
N TRP A 28 6.19 13.10 42.87
CA TRP A 28 6.18 13.00 41.39
C TRP A 28 4.81 12.64 40.77
N TYR A 29 3.90 12.02 41.52
CA TYR A 29 2.68 11.40 40.97
C TYR A 29 1.63 12.38 40.41
N LEU A 30 1.68 13.67 40.78
CA LEU A 30 0.74 14.69 40.31
C LEU A 30 0.94 15.07 38.83
N TYR A 31 2.14 14.90 38.27
CA TYR A 31 2.45 15.37 36.91
C TYR A 31 1.95 14.42 35.81
N GLY A 32 1.81 13.12 36.10
CA GLY A 32 1.24 12.14 35.17
C GLY A 32 -0.22 12.45 34.82
N LEU A 33 -1.02 12.90 35.81
CA LEU A 33 -2.39 13.38 35.60
C LEU A 33 -2.43 14.56 34.62
N VAL A 34 -1.55 15.55 34.79
CA VAL A 34 -1.50 16.74 33.92
C VAL A 34 -1.08 16.38 32.49
N LEU A 35 0.00 15.59 32.34
CA LEU A 35 0.52 15.21 31.03
C LEU A 35 -0.43 14.30 30.23
N PHE A 36 -1.24 13.47 30.90
CA PHE A 36 -2.15 12.55 30.22
C PHE A 36 -3.54 13.14 29.95
N PHE A 37 -4.12 13.88 30.90
CA PHE A 37 -5.48 14.42 30.73
C PHE A 37 -5.55 15.69 29.89
N VAL A 38 -4.53 16.56 29.88
CA VAL A 38 -4.57 17.80 29.07
C VAL A 38 -4.68 17.50 27.57
N PRO A 39 -3.90 16.58 26.97
CA PRO A 39 -4.09 16.19 25.57
C PRO A 39 -5.47 15.61 25.25
N LEU A 40 -6.04 14.79 26.15
CA LEU A 40 -7.38 14.21 26.01
C LEU A 40 -8.49 15.27 26.07
N LEU A 41 -8.37 16.25 26.97
CA LEU A 41 -9.27 17.41 27.05
C LEU A 41 -9.20 18.26 25.76
N PHE A 42 -8.01 18.48 25.21
CA PHE A 42 -7.85 19.20 23.95
C PHE A 42 -8.38 18.41 22.73
N GLN A 43 -8.21 17.09 22.69
CA GLN A 43 -8.79 16.25 21.62
C GLN A 43 -10.31 16.23 21.65
N THR A 44 -10.93 16.13 22.82
CA THR A 44 -12.40 16.17 22.96
C THR A 44 -12.96 17.57 22.64
N PHE A 45 -12.27 18.65 23.03
CA PHE A 45 -12.61 20.02 22.59
C PHE A 45 -12.54 20.18 21.06
N ARG A 46 -11.51 19.62 20.42
CA ARG A 46 -11.31 19.67 18.96
C ARG A 46 -12.51 19.07 18.22
N GLN A 47 -13.03 17.92 18.68
CA GLN A 47 -14.23 17.29 18.10
C GLN A 47 -15.50 18.15 18.29
N TYR A 48 -15.69 18.75 19.47
CA TYR A 48 -16.93 19.48 19.77
C TYR A 48 -17.01 20.90 19.15
N PHE A 49 -15.88 21.60 19.02
CA PHE A 49 -15.86 23.00 18.56
C PHE A 49 -15.38 23.20 17.11
N GLY A 50 -14.52 22.32 16.56
CA GLY A 50 -13.99 22.45 15.20
C GLY A 50 -15.06 22.69 14.12
N PRO A 51 -16.15 21.88 14.06
CA PRO A 51 -17.22 22.08 13.08
C PRO A 51 -18.03 23.38 13.25
N ARG A 52 -18.05 23.96 14.46
CA ARG A 52 -18.81 25.18 14.77
C ARG A 52 -18.05 26.45 14.40
N ILE A 53 -16.73 26.46 14.55
CA ILE A 53 -15.87 27.61 14.20
C ILE A 53 -15.80 27.78 12.69
N ARG A 54 -15.57 26.68 11.93
CA ARG A 54 -15.44 26.73 10.45
C ARG A 54 -16.70 27.26 9.74
N ARG A 55 -17.89 27.13 10.36
CA ARG A 55 -19.18 27.66 9.85
C ARG A 55 -19.44 29.14 10.17
N ARG A 56 -18.55 29.86 10.86
CA ARG A 56 -18.74 31.29 11.24
C ARG A 56 -17.98 32.29 10.35
N ARG A 57 -17.27 31.84 9.31
CA ARG A 57 -16.46 32.72 8.45
C ARG A 57 -17.25 33.83 7.75
N ASP A 58 -18.54 33.60 7.49
CA ASP A 58 -19.34 34.46 6.62
C ASP A 58 -20.18 35.53 7.36
N ARG A 59 -20.00 35.72 8.68
CA ARG A 59 -20.72 36.76 9.46
C ARG A 59 -19.85 37.47 10.50
N GLY A 60 -19.28 38.61 10.08
CA GLY A 60 -18.74 39.66 10.94
C GLY A 60 -17.27 39.48 11.33
N PHE A 61 -16.44 40.49 11.02
CA PHE A 61 -15.00 40.48 11.27
C PHE A 61 -14.65 40.73 12.75
N ASN A 62 -14.97 39.77 13.62
CA ASN A 62 -14.60 39.82 15.03
C ASN A 62 -13.09 39.64 15.20
N ARG A 63 -12.36 40.74 15.38
CA ARG A 63 -10.89 40.75 15.58
C ARG A 63 -10.44 39.78 16.69
N GLY A 64 -11.20 39.63 17.78
CA GLY A 64 -10.90 38.67 18.84
C GLY A 64 -11.01 37.21 18.41
N ALA A 65 -11.94 36.88 17.50
CA ALA A 65 -12.05 35.53 16.92
C ALA A 65 -10.93 35.26 15.91
N LEU A 66 -10.47 36.28 15.17
CA LEU A 66 -9.29 36.19 14.32
C LEU A 66 -8.03 35.95 15.16
N TRP A 67 -7.77 36.75 16.19
CA TRP A 67 -6.61 36.56 17.06
C TRP A 67 -6.63 35.22 17.81
N TYR A 68 -7.80 34.76 18.28
CA TYR A 68 -7.96 33.43 18.86
C TYR A 68 -7.64 32.33 17.83
N ALA A 69 -8.15 32.43 16.60
CA ALA A 69 -7.85 31.47 15.54
C ALA A 69 -6.36 31.46 15.18
N VAL A 70 -5.75 32.64 14.98
CA VAL A 70 -4.32 32.78 14.66
C VAL A 70 -3.45 32.23 15.79
N LEU A 71 -3.75 32.51 17.06
CA LEU A 71 -3.02 31.93 18.20
C LEU A 71 -3.20 30.40 18.28
N TYR A 72 -4.42 29.90 18.11
CA TYR A 72 -4.69 28.46 18.13
C TYR A 72 -3.94 27.74 17.00
N ASP A 73 -4.06 28.22 15.76
CA ASP A 73 -3.42 27.62 14.59
C ASP A 73 -1.89 27.74 14.68
N SER A 74 -1.36 28.86 15.19
CA SER A 74 0.08 29.02 15.44
C SER A 74 0.61 28.05 16.50
N ILE A 75 -0.13 27.84 17.60
CA ILE A 75 0.32 26.98 18.71
C ILE A 75 0.13 25.48 18.39
N VAL A 76 -0.85 25.13 17.54
CA VAL A 76 -1.25 23.73 17.29
C VAL A 76 -0.77 23.19 15.94
N CYS A 77 -0.59 24.03 14.91
CA CYS A 77 -0.21 23.58 13.57
C CYS A 77 1.28 23.83 13.22
N LEU A 78 1.94 24.81 13.85
CA LEU A 78 3.40 24.97 13.72
C LEU A 78 4.13 24.05 14.72
N THR A 79 4.38 22.81 14.31
CA THR A 79 5.13 21.81 15.09
C THR A 79 6.47 22.33 15.62
N ASN A 80 7.19 23.14 14.84
CA ASN A 80 8.41 23.83 15.27
C ASN A 80 8.17 24.79 16.46
N LEU A 81 7.08 25.57 16.44
CA LEU A 81 6.76 26.49 17.54
C LEU A 81 6.28 25.72 18.76
N GLN A 82 5.43 24.71 18.55
CA GLN A 82 4.94 23.80 19.59
C GLN A 82 6.09 23.11 20.34
N ASN A 83 7.07 22.55 19.61
CA ASN A 83 8.23 21.88 20.20
C ASN A 83 9.13 22.86 20.98
N ASN A 84 9.41 24.04 20.42
CA ASN A 84 10.20 25.06 21.14
C ASN A 84 9.48 25.59 22.39
N LEU A 85 8.16 25.74 22.36
CA LEU A 85 7.36 26.17 23.52
C LEU A 85 7.26 25.06 24.58
N LEU A 86 7.16 23.78 24.17
CA LEU A 86 7.26 22.63 25.06
C LEU A 86 8.64 22.55 25.73
N MET A 87 9.71 22.75 24.97
CA MET A 87 11.08 22.81 25.51
C MET A 87 11.25 23.99 26.48
N LEU A 88 10.70 25.17 26.18
CA LEU A 88 10.71 26.31 27.10
C LEU A 88 9.94 26.01 28.40
N ALA A 89 8.77 25.36 28.29
CA ALA A 89 8.00 24.92 29.45
C ALA A 89 8.78 23.90 30.29
N MET A 90 9.41 22.90 29.67
CA MET A 90 10.26 21.90 30.35
C MET A 90 11.52 22.53 30.97
N CYS A 91 12.13 23.53 30.34
CA CYS A 91 13.21 24.33 30.94
C CYS A 91 12.73 25.08 32.18
N SER A 92 11.54 25.70 32.14
CA SER A 92 10.97 26.39 33.31
C SER A 92 10.60 25.41 34.44
N ALA A 93 10.11 24.21 34.11
CA ALA A 93 9.89 23.14 35.07
C ALA A 93 11.21 22.62 35.66
N GLY A 94 12.30 22.61 34.88
CA GLY A 94 13.65 22.27 35.33
C GLY A 94 14.24 23.20 36.39
N LEU A 95 13.68 24.40 36.60
CA LEU A 95 14.04 25.28 37.71
C LEU A 95 13.40 24.88 39.05
N PHE A 96 12.38 24.02 39.02
CA PHE A 96 11.63 23.55 40.19
C PHE A 96 11.76 22.03 40.41
N TYR A 97 12.04 21.26 39.35
CA TYR A 97 12.07 19.80 39.35
C TYR A 97 13.27 19.27 38.55
N THR A 98 14.26 18.71 39.26
CA THR A 98 15.47 18.08 38.69
C THR A 98 15.18 17.14 37.52
N VAL A 99 14.12 16.33 37.62
CA VAL A 99 13.73 15.31 36.63
C VAL A 99 13.42 15.88 35.24
N ALA A 100 13.01 17.15 35.14
CA ALA A 100 12.75 17.77 33.84
C ALA A 100 14.05 18.02 33.04
N ILE A 101 15.21 18.19 33.69
CA ILE A 101 16.47 18.50 33.00
C ILE A 101 17.00 17.30 32.19
N PRO A 102 17.05 16.06 32.71
CA PRO A 102 17.35 14.88 31.88
C PRO A 102 16.36 14.67 30.72
N ILE A 103 15.08 15.01 30.89
CA ILE A 103 14.07 14.83 29.84
C ILE A 103 14.33 15.78 28.65
N LEU A 104 14.88 16.99 28.87
CA LEU A 104 15.30 17.90 27.80
C LEU A 104 16.37 17.29 26.87
N LEU A 105 17.15 16.30 27.33
CA LEU A 105 18.16 15.64 26.50
C LEU A 105 17.54 14.78 25.38
N LEU A 106 16.25 14.42 25.49
CA LEU A 106 15.53 13.68 24.45
C LEU A 106 15.29 14.51 23.17
N ASP A 107 15.53 15.83 23.18
CA ASP A 107 15.64 16.69 21.98
C ASP A 107 16.66 16.16 20.94
N ILE A 108 17.59 15.28 21.35
CA ILE A 108 18.50 14.59 20.42
C ILE A 108 17.74 13.74 19.37
N PHE A 109 16.58 13.17 19.72
CA PHE A 109 15.73 12.44 18.77
C PHE A 109 15.07 13.35 17.73
N TYR A 110 14.86 14.64 18.07
CA TYR A 110 14.39 15.64 17.11
C TYR A 110 15.53 16.26 16.31
N THR A 111 16.70 16.44 16.92
CA THR A 111 17.90 17.05 16.30
C THR A 111 18.58 16.13 15.27
N SER A 112 18.49 14.80 15.40
CA SER A 112 19.21 13.85 14.53
C SER A 112 18.25 13.09 13.60
N ALA A 113 18.40 13.27 12.28
CA ALA A 113 17.59 12.58 11.27
C ALA A 113 17.65 11.05 11.39
N THR A 114 18.81 10.47 11.75
CA THR A 114 18.94 9.02 11.98
C THR A 114 18.10 8.56 13.17
N LEU A 115 18.07 9.33 14.26
CA LEU A 115 17.24 9.00 15.43
C LEU A 115 15.75 9.25 15.18
N GLN A 116 15.40 10.23 14.34
CA GLN A 116 14.02 10.40 13.86
C GLN A 116 13.53 9.13 13.13
N ARG A 117 14.36 8.51 12.28
CA ARG A 117 13.99 7.25 11.59
C ARG A 117 13.79 6.08 12.57
N VAL A 118 14.66 5.93 13.57
CA VAL A 118 14.49 4.91 14.62
C VAL A 118 13.20 5.14 15.42
N ALA A 119 12.87 6.40 15.76
CA ALA A 119 11.61 6.72 16.42
C ALA A 119 10.38 6.47 15.53
N GLN A 120 10.46 6.81 14.23
CA GLN A 120 9.39 6.54 13.25
C GLN A 120 9.10 5.04 13.12
N ALA A 121 10.13 4.19 13.13
CA ALA A 121 9.96 2.72 13.05
C ALA A 121 9.16 2.12 14.22
N ILE A 122 9.08 2.81 15.36
CA ILE A 122 8.25 2.42 16.51
C ILE A 122 6.88 3.14 16.48
N ILE A 123 6.86 4.41 16.05
CA ILE A 123 5.65 5.26 16.09
C ILE A 123 4.64 4.92 14.97
N VAL A 124 5.09 4.53 13.79
CA VAL A 124 4.22 4.14 12.66
C VAL A 124 3.36 2.90 12.99
N PRO A 125 3.91 1.77 13.48
CA PRO A 125 3.13 0.57 13.81
C PRO A 125 2.38 0.66 15.15
N MET A 126 2.23 1.84 15.77
CA MET A 126 1.51 1.98 17.05
C MET A 126 0.07 1.42 17.00
N LYS A 127 -0.58 1.40 15.82
CA LYS A 127 -1.88 0.74 15.64
C LYS A 127 -1.79 -0.78 15.86
N PRO A 128 -1.12 -1.60 15.01
CA PRO A 128 -1.00 -3.04 15.27
C PRO A 128 -0.32 -3.34 16.62
N LEU A 129 0.70 -2.58 17.03
CA LEU A 129 1.37 -2.76 18.33
C LEU A 129 0.41 -2.65 19.52
N SER A 130 -0.55 -1.70 19.49
CA SER A 130 -1.58 -1.59 20.54
C SER A 130 -2.58 -2.75 20.54
N VAL A 131 -2.86 -3.36 19.38
CA VAL A 131 -3.66 -4.60 19.29
C VAL A 131 -2.87 -5.78 19.85
N THR A 132 -1.58 -5.90 19.53
CA THR A 132 -0.69 -6.92 20.12
C THR A 132 -0.60 -6.77 21.64
N LEU A 133 -0.46 -5.54 22.16
CA LEU A 133 -0.50 -5.26 23.60
C LEU A 133 -1.84 -5.67 24.25
N TYR A 134 -2.96 -5.49 23.56
CA TYR A 134 -4.27 -5.96 24.04
C TYR A 134 -4.35 -7.51 24.11
N VAL A 135 -3.75 -8.22 23.13
CA VAL A 135 -3.62 -9.70 23.17
C VAL A 135 -2.71 -10.15 24.31
N PHE A 136 -1.61 -9.45 24.57
CA PHE A 136 -0.76 -9.65 25.76
C PHE A 136 -1.57 -9.51 27.07
N LEU A 137 -2.38 -8.45 27.22
CA LEU A 137 -3.22 -8.24 28.41
C LEU A 137 -4.29 -9.34 28.59
N ILE A 138 -4.98 -9.75 27.52
CA ILE A 138 -5.92 -10.88 27.57
C ILE A 138 -5.20 -12.16 27.99
N THR A 139 -4.03 -12.42 27.41
CA THR A 139 -3.22 -13.61 27.71
C THR A 139 -2.84 -13.65 29.20
N ALA A 140 -2.32 -12.54 29.74
CA ALA A 140 -1.99 -12.44 31.16
C ALA A 140 -3.21 -12.72 32.07
N LEU A 141 -4.40 -12.21 31.72
CA LEU A 141 -5.62 -12.44 32.50
C LEU A 141 -6.09 -13.92 32.43
N VAL A 142 -5.98 -14.55 31.27
CA VAL A 142 -6.30 -15.99 31.09
C VAL A 142 -5.33 -16.85 31.91
N TYR A 143 -4.02 -16.61 31.81
CA TYR A 143 -3.03 -17.37 32.57
C TYR A 143 -3.11 -17.09 34.08
N ALA A 144 -3.42 -15.87 34.53
CA ALA A 144 -3.68 -15.60 35.95
C ALA A 144 -4.92 -16.35 36.47
N THR A 145 -6.01 -16.39 35.68
CA THR A 145 -7.25 -17.08 36.07
C THR A 145 -7.09 -18.61 36.10
N LEU A 146 -6.42 -19.18 35.09
CA LEU A 146 -6.08 -20.60 35.05
C LEU A 146 -5.05 -20.97 36.11
N GLY A 147 -4.11 -20.06 36.39
CA GLY A 147 -3.08 -20.19 37.40
C GLY A 147 -3.69 -20.33 38.79
N TYR A 148 -4.39 -19.29 39.25
CA TYR A 148 -5.16 -19.26 40.51
C TYR A 148 -5.96 -20.56 40.69
N ARG A 149 -6.89 -20.86 39.79
CA ARG A 149 -7.79 -22.02 39.90
C ARG A 149 -7.10 -23.39 40.01
N ASN A 150 -5.89 -23.57 39.46
CA ASN A 150 -5.20 -24.86 39.45
C ASN A 150 -4.02 -24.94 40.44
N PHE A 151 -3.44 -23.80 40.79
CA PHE A 151 -2.17 -23.64 41.49
C PHE A 151 -2.22 -22.54 42.56
N ASP A 152 -3.40 -22.25 43.15
CA ASP A 152 -3.67 -21.20 44.17
C ASP A 152 -2.49 -20.94 45.13
N ASN A 153 -1.95 -22.00 45.74
CA ASN A 153 -0.92 -21.91 46.78
C ASN A 153 0.52 -21.74 46.25
N GLN A 154 0.73 -21.64 44.93
CA GLN A 154 2.07 -21.58 44.32
C GLN A 154 2.43 -20.22 43.73
N PHE A 155 1.47 -19.29 43.58
CA PHE A 155 1.78 -17.91 43.22
C PHE A 155 2.33 -17.16 44.43
N VAL A 156 3.61 -16.80 44.41
CA VAL A 156 4.33 -16.23 45.56
C VAL A 156 4.98 -14.91 45.16
N TYR A 157 4.84 -13.88 46.00
CA TYR A 157 5.64 -12.65 45.85
C TYR A 157 7.07 -12.92 46.35
N ASP A 158 8.08 -12.33 45.69
CA ASP A 158 9.54 -12.61 45.79
C ASP A 158 10.12 -12.97 47.17
N GLU A 159 11.33 -13.54 47.20
CA GLU A 159 12.11 -13.89 48.42
C GLU A 159 12.15 -12.79 49.52
N VAL A 160 12.01 -11.51 49.15
CA VAL A 160 11.87 -10.37 50.08
C VAL A 160 10.61 -10.47 50.96
N GLY A 161 9.56 -11.11 50.46
CA GLY A 161 8.37 -11.53 51.21
C GLY A 161 8.73 -12.57 52.28
N ALA A 162 9.52 -13.58 51.95
CA ALA A 162 9.97 -14.60 52.91
C ALA A 162 10.87 -14.02 54.02
N GLU A 163 11.74 -13.04 53.71
CA GLU A 163 12.48 -12.29 54.75
C GLU A 163 11.54 -11.51 55.68
N LEU A 164 10.43 -10.98 55.14
CA LEU A 164 9.43 -10.23 55.92
C LEU A 164 8.51 -11.15 56.73
N GLU A 165 8.15 -12.32 56.20
CA GLU A 165 7.38 -13.37 56.87
C GLU A 165 8.13 -13.91 58.08
N ALA A 166 9.45 -14.13 57.94
CA ALA A 166 10.35 -14.51 59.03
C ALA A 166 10.45 -13.45 60.16
N TYR A 167 10.06 -12.19 59.89
CA TYR A 167 10.05 -11.10 60.88
C TYR A 167 8.66 -10.79 61.46
N PHE A 168 7.58 -11.13 60.76
CA PHE A 168 6.21 -10.76 61.12
C PHE A 168 5.24 -11.93 61.39
N GLU A 169 5.72 -13.18 61.32
CA GLU A 169 4.98 -14.40 61.70
C GLU A 169 3.58 -14.48 61.03
N LYS A 170 3.57 -14.33 59.70
CA LYS A 170 2.38 -14.39 58.85
C LYS A 170 2.45 -15.52 57.84
N ASP A 171 1.28 -15.97 57.41
CA ASP A 171 1.10 -16.87 56.27
C ASP A 171 1.78 -16.32 55.01
N PRO A 172 2.32 -17.20 54.13
CA PRO A 172 3.04 -16.77 52.93
C PRO A 172 2.19 -15.86 52.05
N VAL A 173 2.78 -14.78 51.55
CA VAL A 173 2.06 -13.80 50.73
C VAL A 173 1.81 -14.38 49.34
N SER A 174 0.66 -15.04 49.20
CA SER A 174 0.13 -15.55 47.93
C SER A 174 -0.90 -14.62 47.31
N CYS A 175 -1.19 -14.80 46.01
CA CYS A 175 -2.16 -13.95 45.30
C CYS A 175 -3.62 -14.35 45.61
N ASN A 176 -4.17 -13.77 46.68
CA ASN A 176 -5.53 -14.03 47.20
C ASN A 176 -6.71 -13.63 46.27
N SER A 177 -6.43 -13.22 45.03
CA SER A 177 -7.44 -12.80 44.05
C SER A 177 -6.87 -12.84 42.63
N VAL A 178 -7.70 -13.23 41.65
CA VAL A 178 -7.36 -13.22 40.22
C VAL A 178 -6.78 -11.87 39.77
N LEU A 179 -7.22 -10.74 40.34
CA LEU A 179 -6.66 -9.42 40.03
C LEU A 179 -5.21 -9.28 40.54
N THR A 180 -4.92 -9.70 41.78
CA THR A 180 -3.56 -9.68 42.33
C THR A 180 -2.62 -10.65 41.58
N CYS A 181 -3.13 -11.81 41.14
CA CYS A 181 -2.37 -12.74 40.30
C CYS A 181 -2.09 -12.14 38.92
N PHE A 182 -3.05 -11.42 38.34
CA PHE A 182 -2.91 -10.73 37.06
C PHE A 182 -1.87 -9.61 37.13
N GLU A 183 -1.89 -8.78 38.19
CA GLU A 183 -0.87 -7.76 38.43
C GLU A 183 0.54 -8.36 38.56
N LEU A 184 0.67 -9.48 39.29
CA LEU A 184 1.95 -10.19 39.44
C LEU A 184 2.45 -10.81 38.11
N VAL A 185 1.55 -11.39 37.30
CA VAL A 185 1.87 -11.89 35.95
C VAL A 185 2.28 -10.75 35.01
N LEU A 186 1.61 -9.60 35.06
CA LEU A 186 2.00 -8.41 34.29
C LEU A 186 3.35 -7.82 34.72
N TYR A 187 3.66 -7.86 36.02
CA TYR A 187 4.88 -7.24 36.57
C TYR A 187 6.14 -8.09 36.37
N LYS A 188 6.04 -9.42 36.51
CA LYS A 188 7.18 -10.34 36.45
C LYS A 188 7.18 -11.26 35.22
N ALA A 189 6.17 -12.13 35.11
CA ALA A 189 6.13 -13.19 34.10
C ALA A 189 6.09 -12.65 32.66
N MET A 190 5.40 -11.53 32.45
CA MET A 190 5.28 -10.92 31.14
C MET A 190 6.60 -10.29 30.66
N PRO A 191 7.35 -9.51 31.47
CA PRO A 191 8.71 -9.08 31.11
C PRO A 191 9.75 -10.20 30.95
N SER A 192 9.68 -11.30 31.70
CA SER A 192 10.60 -12.44 31.52
C SER A 192 10.22 -13.31 30.32
N GLY A 193 8.95 -13.33 29.92
CA GLY A 193 8.41 -14.28 28.95
C GLY A 193 8.24 -15.70 29.49
N ASP A 194 8.44 -15.91 30.79
CA ASP A 194 8.29 -17.17 31.52
C ASP A 194 7.35 -17.03 32.71
N MET A 195 7.01 -18.14 33.36
CA MET A 195 6.15 -18.16 34.55
C MET A 195 6.92 -18.60 35.82
N SER A 196 8.18 -19.03 35.66
CA SER A 196 9.07 -19.45 36.76
C SER A 196 9.49 -18.31 37.69
N SER A 197 9.30 -17.05 37.28
CA SER A 197 9.52 -15.87 38.11
C SER A 197 8.36 -15.57 39.08
N VAL A 198 7.20 -16.20 38.90
CA VAL A 198 5.94 -15.90 39.62
C VAL A 198 5.41 -17.09 40.43
N LEU A 199 5.75 -18.32 40.03
CA LEU A 199 5.30 -19.53 40.73
C LEU A 199 6.46 -20.32 41.31
N ASP A 200 6.25 -20.75 42.55
CA ASP A 200 7.14 -21.58 43.36
C ASP A 200 7.40 -22.96 42.73
N ASP A 201 8.50 -23.57 43.17
CA ASP A 201 9.04 -24.84 42.70
C ASP A 201 8.05 -25.99 42.98
N VAL A 202 8.01 -26.99 42.10
CA VAL A 202 6.97 -28.05 42.17
C VAL A 202 7.58 -29.39 42.52
N ASP A 203 7.08 -29.98 43.61
CA ASP A 203 7.41 -31.34 44.00
C ASP A 203 7.22 -32.33 42.83
N ARG A 204 8.32 -32.97 42.46
CA ARG A 204 8.42 -33.93 41.35
C ARG A 204 7.63 -35.22 41.59
N LEU A 205 7.22 -35.48 42.83
CA LEU A 205 6.34 -36.58 43.21
C LEU A 205 4.85 -36.21 43.19
N GLY A 206 4.51 -34.93 43.01
CA GLY A 206 3.14 -34.43 43.05
C GLY A 206 2.34 -34.70 41.77
N ASN A 207 1.09 -35.16 41.92
CA ASN A 207 0.16 -35.45 40.81
C ASN A 207 -0.12 -34.25 39.86
N LYS A 208 0.26 -33.02 40.23
CA LYS A 208 0.12 -31.81 39.40
C LYS A 208 1.37 -31.45 38.60
N PHE A 209 2.52 -32.11 38.81
CA PHE A 209 3.80 -31.75 38.21
C PHE A 209 3.74 -31.62 36.68
N THR A 210 3.20 -32.63 35.98
CA THR A 210 3.05 -32.61 34.51
C THR A 210 2.12 -31.48 34.03
N ALA A 211 1.06 -31.16 34.79
CA ALA A 211 0.14 -30.07 34.43
C ALA A 211 0.78 -28.69 34.61
N ARG A 212 1.60 -28.51 35.65
CA ARG A 212 2.42 -27.30 35.85
C ARG A 212 3.45 -27.14 34.71
N MET A 213 4.24 -28.18 34.44
CA MET A 213 5.26 -28.17 33.38
C MET A 213 4.68 -27.81 32.00
N LEU A 214 3.49 -28.32 31.66
CA LEU A 214 2.81 -27.98 30.41
C LEU A 214 2.29 -26.53 30.39
N PHE A 215 1.86 -25.98 31.53
CA PHE A 215 1.40 -24.59 31.69
C PHE A 215 2.56 -23.58 31.58
N ASP A 216 3.73 -23.87 32.18
CA ASP A 216 4.94 -23.06 32.01
C ASP A 216 5.41 -23.08 30.55
N LEU A 217 5.49 -24.26 29.95
CA LEU A 217 5.92 -24.44 28.57
C LEU A 217 4.96 -23.76 27.57
N SER A 218 3.65 -23.83 27.81
CA SER A 218 2.67 -23.14 26.97
C SER A 218 2.74 -21.62 27.11
N PHE A 219 3.01 -21.09 28.31
CA PHE A 219 3.23 -19.66 28.50
C PHE A 219 4.51 -19.20 27.79
N PHE A 220 5.62 -19.92 27.96
CA PHE A 220 6.89 -19.60 27.32
C PHE A 220 6.83 -19.63 25.79
N ILE A 221 6.19 -20.66 25.20
CA ILE A 221 6.03 -20.73 23.74
C ILE A 221 5.09 -19.64 23.23
N TRP A 222 3.98 -19.38 23.91
CA TRP A 222 2.99 -18.40 23.44
C TRP A 222 3.43 -16.95 23.66
N VAL A 223 3.83 -16.59 24.88
CA VAL A 223 4.23 -15.23 25.26
C VAL A 223 5.68 -14.99 24.87
N GLY A 224 6.60 -15.76 25.47
CA GLY A 224 8.05 -15.64 25.31
C GLY A 224 8.53 -15.75 23.86
N ILE A 225 8.08 -16.77 23.13
CA ILE A 225 8.47 -16.98 21.73
C ILE A 225 7.53 -16.26 20.76
N LEU A 226 6.22 -16.57 20.74
CA LEU A 226 5.36 -16.10 19.65
C LEU A 226 5.02 -14.60 19.75
N LEU A 227 4.46 -14.12 20.86
CA LEU A 227 4.02 -12.72 20.97
C LEU A 227 5.17 -11.71 20.93
N PHE A 228 6.31 -11.98 21.57
CA PHE A 228 7.49 -11.10 21.47
C PHE A 228 8.12 -11.06 20.07
N ASN A 229 8.16 -12.18 19.34
CA ASN A 229 8.63 -12.16 17.95
C ASN A 229 7.65 -11.43 17.01
N VAL A 230 6.34 -11.44 17.29
CA VAL A 230 5.38 -10.58 16.57
C VAL A 230 5.67 -9.09 16.80
N VAL A 231 5.95 -8.66 18.04
CA VAL A 231 6.32 -7.25 18.33
C VAL A 231 7.60 -6.85 17.59
N THR A 232 8.66 -7.66 17.69
CA THR A 232 9.93 -7.41 16.99
C THR A 232 9.73 -7.39 15.47
N GLY A 233 8.94 -8.33 14.93
CA GLY A 233 8.61 -8.42 13.50
C GLY A 233 7.92 -7.16 12.97
N LEU A 234 6.92 -6.63 13.68
CA LEU A 234 6.22 -5.39 13.29
C LEU A 234 7.14 -4.16 13.24
N ILE A 235 8.13 -4.08 14.14
CA ILE A 235 9.12 -2.99 14.18
C ILE A 235 10.13 -3.14 13.03
N VAL A 236 10.60 -4.36 12.76
CA VAL A 236 11.54 -4.65 11.66
C VAL A 236 10.89 -4.43 10.29
N ASP A 237 9.64 -4.87 10.09
CA ASP A 237 8.84 -4.63 8.89
C ASP A 237 8.70 -3.13 8.61
N THR A 238 8.32 -2.34 9.62
CA THR A 238 8.26 -0.87 9.51
C THR A 238 9.62 -0.26 9.17
N PHE A 239 10.71 -0.77 9.76
CA PHE A 239 12.06 -0.26 9.47
C PHE A 239 12.48 -0.52 8.02
N SER A 240 12.11 -1.67 7.44
CA SER A 240 12.29 -1.98 6.02
C SER A 240 11.46 -1.04 5.14
N GLN A 241 10.15 -0.87 5.42
CA GLN A 241 9.26 0.02 4.67
C GLN A 241 9.76 1.48 4.67
N LEU A 242 10.18 2.01 5.83
CA LEU A 242 10.73 3.38 5.93
C LEU A 242 12.06 3.56 5.19
N ARG A 243 12.81 2.47 4.97
CA ARG A 243 14.02 2.44 4.14
C ARG A 243 13.66 2.37 2.65
N GLU A 244 12.74 1.50 2.27
CA GLU A 244 12.23 1.37 0.90
C GLU A 244 11.60 2.69 0.41
N GLU A 245 10.75 3.33 1.21
CA GLU A 245 10.23 4.69 0.95
C GLU A 245 11.34 5.76 0.76
N SER A 246 12.48 5.59 1.43
CA SER A 246 13.60 6.55 1.30
C SER A 246 14.39 6.32 0.02
N ILE A 247 14.65 5.06 -0.33
CA ILE A 247 15.36 4.68 -1.56
C ILE A 247 14.50 4.99 -2.79
N ALA A 248 13.21 4.65 -2.77
CA ALA A 248 12.30 4.96 -3.88
C ALA A 248 12.16 6.47 -4.13
N ARG A 249 12.25 7.30 -3.08
CA ARG A 249 12.23 8.76 -3.22
C ARG A 249 13.54 9.32 -3.76
N GLU A 250 14.66 8.72 -3.41
CA GLU A 250 15.99 9.08 -3.91
C GLU A 250 16.09 8.71 -5.40
N ASP A 251 15.68 7.49 -5.76
CA ASP A 251 15.54 7.00 -7.14
C ASP A 251 14.62 7.89 -7.99
N GLN A 252 13.42 8.27 -7.50
CA GLN A 252 12.55 9.21 -8.21
C GLN A 252 13.18 10.60 -8.40
N LEU A 253 14.03 11.07 -7.50
CA LEU A 253 14.70 12.37 -7.64
C LEU A 253 15.91 12.32 -8.59
N GLU A 254 16.54 11.16 -8.77
CA GLU A 254 17.65 10.95 -9.71
C GLU A 254 17.20 10.53 -11.11
N ASN A 255 16.05 9.85 -11.22
CA ASN A 255 15.59 9.16 -12.43
C ASN A 255 14.19 9.58 -12.93
N GLU A 256 13.52 10.56 -12.32
CA GLU A 256 12.27 11.16 -12.85
C GLU A 256 12.36 12.70 -12.88
N CYS A 257 12.09 13.32 -14.04
CA CYS A 257 12.14 14.77 -14.18
C CYS A 257 10.93 15.41 -13.48
N PHE A 258 11.18 16.06 -12.35
CA PHE A 258 10.17 16.69 -11.48
C PHE A 258 9.18 17.63 -12.21
N VAL A 259 9.60 18.27 -13.31
CA VAL A 259 8.77 19.21 -14.06
C VAL A 259 7.76 18.51 -14.97
N CYS A 260 8.17 17.44 -15.67
CA CYS A 260 7.40 16.87 -16.78
C CYS A 260 7.02 15.39 -16.65
N GLY A 261 7.57 14.66 -15.68
CA GLY A 261 7.29 13.24 -15.47
C GLY A 261 7.85 12.29 -16.55
N PHE A 262 8.94 12.68 -17.21
CA PHE A 262 9.78 11.72 -17.95
C PHE A 262 10.69 10.97 -16.98
N THR A 263 10.79 9.65 -17.13
CA THR A 263 11.82 8.85 -16.46
C THR A 263 13.09 8.81 -17.31
N ARG A 264 14.26 8.73 -16.68
CA ARG A 264 15.57 8.69 -17.35
C ARG A 264 15.65 7.64 -18.47
N PRO A 265 15.30 6.35 -18.25
CA PRO A 265 15.32 5.36 -19.33
C PRO A 265 14.41 5.73 -20.50
N ALA A 266 13.20 6.23 -20.24
CA ALA A 266 12.24 6.59 -21.29
C ALA A 266 12.60 7.88 -22.05
N TYR A 267 13.58 8.65 -21.57
CA TYR A 267 14.15 9.81 -22.26
C TYR A 267 15.41 9.43 -23.04
N ASP A 268 16.28 8.61 -22.45
CA ASP A 268 17.48 8.09 -23.12
C ASP A 268 17.13 7.13 -24.29
N ASP A 269 16.03 6.37 -24.17
CA ASP A 269 15.44 5.52 -25.24
C ASP A 269 15.02 6.32 -26.49
N LEU A 270 14.86 7.65 -26.40
CA LEU A 270 14.51 8.50 -27.54
C LEU A 270 15.67 8.67 -28.53
N GLY A 271 16.91 8.43 -28.10
CA GLY A 271 18.12 8.39 -28.93
C GLY A 271 19.29 9.22 -28.38
N THR A 272 20.48 8.98 -28.93
CA THR A 272 21.78 9.52 -28.44
C THR A 272 21.96 11.04 -28.50
N GLU A 273 20.96 11.79 -28.98
CA GLU A 273 20.95 13.26 -29.02
C GLU A 273 20.20 13.87 -27.81
N TYR A 274 19.50 13.05 -27.02
CA TYR A 274 18.79 13.46 -25.82
C TYR A 274 19.52 12.91 -24.59
N ASN A 275 20.16 13.80 -23.83
CA ASN A 275 20.72 13.47 -22.51
C ASN A 275 19.74 13.91 -21.42
N PHE A 276 19.35 13.00 -20.52
CA PHE A 276 18.47 13.33 -19.39
C PHE A 276 19.09 14.35 -18.44
N ASP A 277 20.41 14.35 -18.22
CA ASP A 277 21.04 15.29 -17.28
C ASP A 277 21.04 16.73 -17.82
N ASP A 278 21.32 16.92 -19.12
CA ASP A 278 21.14 18.23 -19.79
C ASP A 278 19.66 18.67 -19.71
N HIS A 279 18.72 17.74 -19.88
CA HIS A 279 17.29 18.05 -19.85
C HIS A 279 16.85 18.56 -18.47
N VAL A 280 17.30 17.92 -17.40
CA VAL A 280 16.99 18.35 -16.02
C VAL A 280 17.71 19.66 -15.65
N HIS A 281 18.93 19.90 -16.14
CA HIS A 281 19.72 21.07 -15.75
C HIS A 281 19.53 22.31 -16.63
N ASP A 282 19.46 22.17 -17.95
CA ASP A 282 19.36 23.31 -18.89
C ASP A 282 17.91 23.67 -19.23
N GLU A 283 17.02 22.67 -19.34
CA GLU A 283 15.63 22.88 -19.79
C GLU A 283 14.64 22.94 -18.62
N HIS A 284 14.74 22.00 -17.68
CA HIS A 284 13.76 21.77 -16.62
C HIS A 284 14.29 22.02 -15.19
N ASP A 285 15.22 22.96 -15.01
CA ASP A 285 15.67 23.37 -13.68
C ASP A 285 14.51 23.97 -12.86
N ILE A 286 14.22 23.31 -11.73
CA ILE A 286 13.17 23.65 -10.78
C ILE A 286 13.34 25.08 -10.23
N TRP A 287 14.59 25.55 -10.07
CA TRP A 287 14.85 26.89 -9.53
C TRP A 287 14.49 27.98 -10.53
N ASN A 288 14.79 27.81 -11.82
CA ASN A 288 14.36 28.72 -12.88
C ASN A 288 12.83 28.89 -12.96
N TYR A 289 12.04 27.83 -12.76
CA TYR A 289 10.58 27.94 -12.64
C TYR A 289 10.16 28.79 -11.44
N LEU A 290 10.80 28.61 -10.28
CA LEU A 290 10.52 29.40 -9.07
C LEU A 290 10.92 30.88 -9.24
N PHE A 291 12.10 31.14 -9.83
CA PHE A 291 12.57 32.50 -10.13
C PHE A 291 11.69 33.21 -11.16
N PHE A 292 11.17 32.51 -12.17
CA PHE A 292 10.24 33.09 -13.13
C PHE A 292 8.90 33.48 -12.47
N ILE A 293 8.37 32.66 -11.56
CA ILE A 293 7.18 33.00 -10.77
C ILE A 293 7.46 34.21 -9.86
N ALA A 294 8.64 34.30 -9.24
CA ALA A 294 9.03 35.46 -8.44
C ALA A 294 9.13 36.74 -9.29
N TYR A 295 9.81 36.68 -10.44
CA TYR A 295 9.94 37.76 -11.41
C TYR A 295 8.58 38.29 -11.89
N LEU A 296 7.63 37.40 -12.23
CA LEU A 296 6.27 37.78 -12.58
C LEU A 296 5.49 38.45 -11.43
N ASN A 297 5.85 38.21 -10.17
CA ASN A 297 5.18 38.86 -9.03
C ASN A 297 5.76 40.24 -8.68
N GLU A 298 6.97 40.57 -9.14
CA GLU A 298 7.64 41.85 -8.89
C GLU A 298 7.52 42.84 -10.07
N LYS A 299 7.46 42.33 -11.31
CA LYS A 299 7.33 43.12 -12.54
C LYS A 299 5.94 43.78 -12.67
N ASP A 300 5.89 44.99 -13.24
CA ASP A 300 4.63 45.67 -13.52
C ASP A 300 3.80 44.94 -14.61
N VAL A 301 2.50 44.78 -14.35
CA VAL A 301 1.56 44.03 -15.21
C VAL A 301 1.42 44.64 -16.61
N ASN A 302 1.70 45.93 -16.78
CA ASN A 302 1.65 46.63 -18.06
C ASN A 302 2.94 46.43 -18.89
N GLU A 303 4.04 45.98 -18.26
CA GLU A 303 5.31 45.64 -18.93
C GLU A 303 5.40 44.15 -19.32
N TYR A 304 4.35 43.36 -19.07
CA TYR A 304 4.32 41.95 -19.44
C TYR A 304 4.29 41.77 -20.97
N ASN A 305 5.15 40.88 -21.47
CA ASN A 305 5.02 40.35 -22.82
C ASN A 305 3.84 39.35 -22.91
N GLY A 306 3.55 38.84 -24.12
CA GLY A 306 2.41 37.94 -24.33
C GLY A 306 2.50 36.60 -23.58
N VAL A 307 3.69 36.05 -23.41
CA VAL A 307 3.93 34.77 -22.71
C VAL A 307 3.87 34.99 -21.19
N GLU A 308 4.48 36.05 -20.69
CA GLU A 308 4.38 36.48 -19.28
C GLU A 308 2.91 36.73 -18.88
N SER A 309 2.15 37.40 -19.76
CA SER A 309 0.71 37.63 -19.57
C SER A 309 -0.10 36.33 -19.53
N TYR A 310 0.25 35.35 -20.38
CA TYR A 310 -0.37 34.03 -20.40
C TYR A 310 -0.10 33.24 -19.11
N VAL A 311 1.17 33.10 -18.70
CA VAL A 311 1.53 32.38 -17.47
C VAL A 311 0.97 33.09 -16.24
N SER A 312 1.05 34.41 -16.16
CA SER A 312 0.44 35.21 -15.09
C SER A 312 -1.09 35.01 -15.00
N LYS A 313 -1.78 34.77 -16.12
CA LYS A 313 -3.21 34.42 -16.11
C LYS A 313 -3.44 32.99 -15.61
N MET A 314 -2.62 32.01 -16.02
CA MET A 314 -2.74 30.63 -15.54
C MET A 314 -2.46 30.51 -14.04
N LEU A 315 -1.41 31.17 -13.54
CA LEU A 315 -1.09 31.25 -12.11
C LEU A 315 -2.24 31.85 -11.28
N ARG A 316 -2.84 32.96 -11.74
CA ARG A 316 -4.02 33.58 -11.09
C ARG A 316 -5.26 32.67 -11.10
N ASN A 317 -5.39 31.80 -12.10
CA ASN A 317 -6.47 30.82 -12.19
C ASN A 317 -6.15 29.49 -11.48
N GLN A 318 -4.98 29.35 -10.85
CA GLN A 318 -4.46 28.10 -10.29
C GLN A 318 -4.38 26.93 -11.30
N ASN A 319 -4.18 27.25 -12.58
CA ASN A 319 -4.06 26.29 -13.66
C ASN A 319 -2.57 25.90 -13.89
N LEU A 320 -2.31 24.61 -14.07
CA LEU A 320 -0.97 24.04 -14.28
C LEU A 320 -0.66 23.70 -15.75
N GLU A 321 -1.61 23.87 -16.68
CA GLU A 321 -1.46 23.63 -18.13
C GLU A 321 -0.33 24.41 -18.84
N TRP A 322 0.37 25.31 -18.13
CA TRP A 322 1.54 26.02 -18.66
C TRP A 322 2.87 25.30 -18.37
N ILE A 323 2.85 24.28 -17.50
CA ILE A 323 4.00 23.42 -17.19
C ILE A 323 4.02 22.27 -18.22
N PRO A 324 5.17 21.94 -18.83
CA PRO A 324 5.24 20.88 -19.85
C PRO A 324 4.98 19.50 -19.24
N LEU A 325 4.08 18.73 -19.85
CA LEU A 325 3.74 17.35 -19.44
C LEU A 325 4.28 16.38 -20.50
N ARG A 326 5.22 15.50 -20.12
CA ARG A 326 5.88 14.52 -21.01
C ARG A 326 6.34 15.09 -22.36
N THR A 327 6.89 16.31 -22.33
CA THR A 327 7.52 16.97 -23.47
C THR A 327 8.68 17.86 -23.00
N SER A 328 9.53 18.33 -23.91
CA SER A 328 10.67 19.20 -23.64
C SER A 328 10.93 20.15 -24.80
N TRP A 329 11.79 21.16 -24.61
CA TRP A 329 12.14 22.10 -25.69
C TRP A 329 12.83 21.39 -26.86
N ARG A 330 13.80 20.50 -26.60
CA ARG A 330 14.42 19.65 -27.63
C ARG A 330 13.40 18.79 -28.39
N LEU A 331 12.46 18.15 -27.69
CA LEU A 331 11.44 17.29 -28.31
C LEU A 331 10.39 18.07 -29.11
N GLU A 332 10.02 19.28 -28.68
CA GLU A 332 9.10 20.15 -29.43
C GLU A 332 9.74 20.77 -30.68
N THR A 333 11.06 20.96 -30.69
CA THR A 333 11.79 21.62 -31.79
C THR A 333 12.43 20.68 -32.80
N ASP A 334 12.70 19.41 -32.44
CA ASP A 334 13.19 18.42 -33.42
C ASP A 334 12.05 17.98 -34.37
N HIS A 335 12.01 18.62 -35.53
CA HIS A 335 11.13 18.27 -36.65
C HIS A 335 11.32 16.85 -37.18
N GLN A 336 12.50 16.24 -37.03
CA GLN A 336 12.70 14.83 -37.38
C GLN A 336 12.11 13.91 -36.31
N PHE A 337 12.30 14.20 -35.02
CA PHE A 337 11.66 13.46 -33.92
C PHE A 337 10.14 13.47 -34.04
N LYS A 338 9.52 14.65 -34.22
CA LYS A 338 8.07 14.76 -34.45
C LYS A 338 7.62 13.92 -35.63
N LYS A 339 8.35 13.95 -36.75
CA LYS A 339 8.06 13.12 -37.91
C LYS A 339 8.25 11.61 -37.65
N ARG A 340 9.22 11.20 -36.82
CA ARG A 340 9.39 9.80 -36.38
C ARG A 340 8.17 9.35 -35.54
N MET A 341 7.78 10.15 -34.55
CA MET A 341 6.61 9.93 -33.68
C MET A 341 5.29 9.86 -34.47
N GLU A 342 5.06 10.82 -35.38
CA GLU A 342 3.88 10.83 -36.26
C GLU A 342 3.82 9.56 -37.14
N LEU A 343 4.95 9.14 -37.70
CA LEU A 343 5.03 7.91 -38.49
C LEU A 343 4.80 6.64 -37.65
N GLN A 344 5.33 6.58 -36.42
CA GLN A 344 5.09 5.46 -35.50
C GLN A 344 3.61 5.37 -35.10
N GLY A 345 3.00 6.47 -34.66
CA GLY A 345 1.58 6.51 -34.31
C GLY A 345 0.67 6.16 -35.48
N VAL A 346 1.03 6.57 -36.70
CA VAL A 346 0.34 6.11 -37.92
C VAL A 346 0.53 4.60 -38.15
N SER A 347 1.74 4.06 -37.97
CA SER A 347 1.97 2.61 -38.15
C SER A 347 1.16 1.76 -37.16
N GLU A 348 1.16 2.09 -35.87
CA GLU A 348 0.38 1.38 -34.85
C GLU A 348 -1.12 1.40 -35.16
N VAL A 349 -1.66 2.56 -35.56
CA VAL A 349 -3.06 2.69 -35.97
C VAL A 349 -3.35 1.92 -37.26
N THR A 350 -2.42 1.83 -38.21
CA THR A 350 -2.61 0.98 -39.39
C THR A 350 -2.54 -0.50 -39.06
N ASP A 351 -1.66 -0.93 -38.16
CA ASP A 351 -1.52 -2.34 -37.79
C ASP A 351 -2.70 -2.83 -36.94
N LEU A 352 -3.18 -2.03 -35.99
CA LEU A 352 -4.43 -2.30 -35.27
C LEU A 352 -5.64 -2.38 -36.23
N LYS A 353 -5.65 -1.55 -37.28
CA LYS A 353 -6.67 -1.60 -38.33
C LYS A 353 -6.52 -2.81 -39.24
N ASN A 354 -5.29 -3.29 -39.46
CA ASN A 354 -5.01 -4.48 -40.26
C ASN A 354 -5.38 -5.77 -39.51
N THR A 355 -5.07 -5.88 -38.22
CA THR A 355 -5.49 -7.02 -37.37
C THR A 355 -7.00 -7.08 -37.24
N PHE A 356 -7.67 -5.97 -36.89
CA PHE A 356 -9.14 -5.92 -36.81
C PHE A 356 -9.80 -6.28 -38.15
N LYS A 357 -9.22 -5.85 -39.29
CA LYS A 357 -9.70 -6.24 -40.62
C LYS A 357 -9.51 -7.74 -40.90
N ALA A 358 -8.41 -8.35 -40.44
CA ALA A 358 -8.19 -9.79 -40.57
C ALA A 358 -9.19 -10.59 -39.71
N GLU A 359 -9.46 -10.15 -38.48
CA GLU A 359 -10.49 -10.74 -37.59
C GLU A 359 -11.88 -10.65 -38.22
N MET A 360 -12.26 -9.51 -38.79
CA MET A 360 -13.54 -9.36 -39.52
C MET A 360 -13.63 -10.27 -40.76
N VAL A 361 -12.53 -10.53 -41.46
CA VAL A 361 -12.52 -11.46 -42.61
C VAL A 361 -12.68 -12.91 -42.12
N ALA A 362 -11.95 -13.33 -41.09
CA ALA A 362 -12.10 -14.66 -40.50
C ALA A 362 -13.52 -14.89 -39.95
N MET A 363 -14.10 -13.91 -39.26
CA MET A 363 -15.49 -13.97 -38.78
C MET A 363 -16.48 -14.07 -39.94
N LYS A 364 -16.27 -13.33 -41.04
CA LYS A 364 -17.09 -13.44 -42.25
C LYS A 364 -16.99 -14.82 -42.88
N GLU A 365 -15.80 -15.42 -42.97
CA GLU A 365 -15.63 -16.76 -43.53
C GLU A 365 -16.33 -17.84 -42.69
N THR A 366 -16.27 -17.75 -41.36
CA THR A 366 -17.05 -18.61 -40.45
C THR A 366 -18.55 -18.52 -40.74
N ILE A 367 -19.12 -17.31 -40.76
CA ILE A 367 -20.56 -17.09 -41.02
C ILE A 367 -20.94 -17.57 -42.44
N MET A 368 -20.10 -17.32 -43.44
CA MET A 368 -20.35 -17.77 -44.83
C MET A 368 -20.34 -19.30 -44.95
N ASN A 369 -19.51 -20.00 -44.19
CA ASN A 369 -19.47 -21.46 -44.16
C ASN A 369 -20.70 -22.04 -43.43
N GLU A 370 -21.11 -21.43 -42.32
CA GLU A 370 -22.30 -21.82 -41.55
C GLU A 370 -23.58 -21.67 -42.38
N VAL A 371 -23.81 -20.50 -42.99
CA VAL A 371 -24.93 -20.24 -43.91
C VAL A 371 -24.90 -21.16 -45.13
N LYS A 372 -23.70 -21.51 -45.64
CA LYS A 372 -23.58 -22.46 -46.76
C LYS A 372 -24.03 -23.87 -46.35
N ASN A 373 -23.67 -24.32 -45.15
CA ASN A 373 -24.08 -25.63 -44.63
C ASN A 373 -25.62 -25.70 -44.49
N GLU A 374 -26.26 -24.69 -43.89
CA GLU A 374 -27.72 -24.60 -43.81
C GLU A 374 -28.39 -24.66 -45.20
N ILE A 375 -27.84 -23.93 -46.17
CA ILE A 375 -28.33 -23.91 -47.55
C ILE A 375 -28.19 -25.28 -48.23
N ASP A 376 -27.10 -26.00 -48.00
CA ASP A 376 -26.89 -27.32 -48.60
C ASP A 376 -27.73 -28.42 -47.90
N GLU A 377 -28.03 -28.29 -46.61
CA GLU A 377 -29.03 -29.12 -45.90
C GLU A 377 -30.47 -28.85 -46.38
N LEU A 378 -30.84 -27.59 -46.59
CA LEU A 378 -32.11 -27.19 -47.22
C LEU A 378 -32.25 -27.74 -48.66
N LYS A 379 -31.16 -27.78 -49.44
CA LYS A 379 -31.17 -28.44 -50.76
C LYS A 379 -31.35 -29.95 -50.64
N ALA A 380 -30.72 -30.59 -49.66
CA ALA A 380 -30.83 -32.03 -49.44
C ALA A 380 -32.28 -32.43 -49.10
N THR A 381 -32.91 -31.74 -48.15
CA THR A 381 -34.32 -31.96 -47.76
C THR A 381 -35.30 -31.59 -48.88
N THR A 382 -35.06 -30.52 -49.64
CA THR A 382 -35.86 -30.21 -50.84
C THR A 382 -35.75 -31.33 -51.90
N LYS A 383 -34.57 -31.94 -52.04
CA LYS A 383 -34.32 -33.02 -53.00
C LYS A 383 -34.92 -34.37 -52.58
N THR A 384 -35.05 -34.66 -51.28
CA THR A 384 -35.79 -35.84 -50.80
C THR A 384 -37.30 -35.65 -50.95
N LEU A 385 -37.84 -34.49 -50.58
CA LEU A 385 -39.26 -34.15 -50.80
C LEU A 385 -39.65 -34.20 -52.28
N LEU A 386 -38.77 -33.75 -53.19
CA LEU A 386 -38.98 -33.89 -54.64
C LEU A 386 -39.00 -35.35 -55.10
N LYS A 387 -38.19 -36.24 -54.52
CA LYS A 387 -38.26 -37.68 -54.79
C LYS A 387 -39.56 -38.29 -54.29
N GLU A 388 -39.95 -38.02 -53.05
CA GLU A 388 -41.19 -38.52 -52.45
C GLU A 388 -42.42 -38.06 -53.26
N LEU A 389 -42.42 -36.81 -53.72
CA LEU A 389 -43.47 -36.28 -54.60
C LEU A 389 -43.49 -36.99 -55.97
N HIS A 390 -42.31 -37.27 -56.56
CA HIS A 390 -42.19 -37.93 -57.85
C HIS A 390 -42.57 -39.42 -57.78
N GLU A 391 -42.15 -40.13 -56.72
CA GLU A 391 -42.53 -41.51 -56.42
C GLU A 391 -44.02 -41.61 -56.06
N GLY A 392 -44.58 -40.63 -55.35
CA GLY A 392 -46.02 -40.49 -55.14
C GLY A 392 -46.79 -40.32 -56.46
N HIS A 393 -46.29 -39.48 -57.37
CA HIS A 393 -46.89 -39.27 -58.70
C HIS A 393 -46.79 -40.52 -59.59
N LEU A 394 -45.64 -41.21 -59.57
CA LEU A 394 -45.44 -42.49 -60.25
C LEU A 394 -46.36 -43.58 -59.71
N ASN A 395 -46.50 -43.69 -58.39
CA ASN A 395 -47.45 -44.64 -57.78
C ASN A 395 -48.91 -44.30 -58.10
N HIS A 396 -49.27 -43.01 -58.23
CA HIS A 396 -50.59 -42.59 -58.68
C HIS A 396 -50.85 -42.97 -60.16
N MET A 397 -49.88 -42.74 -61.06
CA MET A 397 -49.99 -43.10 -62.48
C MET A 397 -49.97 -44.61 -62.72
N ASN A 398 -49.11 -45.35 -62.02
CA ASN A 398 -48.97 -46.81 -62.17
C ASN A 398 -50.21 -47.56 -61.66
N LYS A 399 -51.00 -46.94 -60.76
CA LYS A 399 -52.32 -47.42 -60.35
C LYS A 399 -53.43 -47.18 -61.41
N HIS A 400 -53.13 -46.42 -62.46
CA HIS A 400 -54.07 -46.05 -63.53
C HIS A 400 -53.72 -46.60 -64.93
N PHE A 401 -52.48 -47.01 -65.18
CA PHE A 401 -52.01 -47.52 -66.48
C PHE A 401 -51.38 -48.93 -66.40
N GLY A 402 -51.89 -49.76 -65.49
CA GLY A 402 -51.54 -51.19 -65.38
C GLY A 402 -52.23 -52.11 -66.39
N ASP A 403 -52.59 -51.62 -67.58
CA ASP A 403 -53.17 -52.43 -68.66
C ASP A 403 -52.75 -51.89 -70.05
N PHE A 404 -52.49 -52.80 -70.99
CA PHE A 404 -51.87 -52.61 -72.32
C PHE A 404 -50.47 -51.93 -72.35
N GLY A 405 -49.56 -52.27 -73.27
CA GLY A 405 -49.65 -53.35 -74.27
C GLY A 405 -48.81 -53.18 -75.54
N GLY A 406 -47.47 -53.10 -75.45
CA GLY A 406 -46.57 -53.56 -76.51
C GLY A 406 -46.07 -52.59 -77.60
N ARG A 407 -44.96 -53.03 -78.23
CA ARG A 407 -44.48 -52.75 -79.61
C ARG A 407 -44.30 -51.27 -80.10
N GLY A 408 -43.11 -50.74 -79.79
CA GLY A 408 -42.12 -50.15 -80.73
C GLY A 408 -42.51 -49.34 -81.99
N GLY A 409 -41.93 -48.14 -82.12
CA GLY A 409 -41.91 -47.28 -83.32
C GLY A 409 -40.65 -46.40 -83.37
N ARG A 410 -40.17 -46.03 -84.57
CA ARG A 410 -38.85 -45.37 -84.81
C ARG A 410 -38.91 -43.83 -84.92
N GLY A 411 -37.81 -43.17 -84.54
CA GLY A 411 -37.37 -41.82 -85.00
C GLY A 411 -36.50 -41.13 -83.92
N SER A 412 -35.20 -40.80 -84.09
CA SER A 412 -34.51 -39.94 -85.08
C SER A 412 -34.97 -38.47 -85.01
N THR A 413 -34.19 -37.44 -84.67
CA THR A 413 -32.72 -37.23 -84.40
C THR A 413 -32.56 -36.14 -83.31
N THR A 414 -31.41 -35.71 -82.74
CA THR A 414 -29.93 -35.86 -82.91
C THR A 414 -29.29 -35.63 -81.50
N GLY A 415 -27.99 -35.43 -81.20
CA GLY A 415 -26.71 -35.45 -81.95
C GLY A 415 -25.64 -34.55 -81.29
N LEU A 416 -24.39 -35.06 -81.12
CA LEU A 416 -23.19 -34.41 -80.52
C LEU A 416 -23.23 -34.19 -78.98
N GLY A 417 -22.15 -34.41 -78.20
CA GLY A 417 -20.91 -35.17 -78.48
C GLY A 417 -19.71 -34.88 -77.55
N HIS A 418 -19.07 -35.93 -77.01
CA HIS A 418 -17.78 -35.97 -76.27
C HIS A 418 -17.73 -35.30 -74.87
N GLY A 419 -16.89 -35.73 -73.92
CA GLY A 419 -15.98 -36.90 -73.88
C GLY A 419 -14.97 -36.86 -72.70
N ASN A 420 -14.24 -37.96 -72.46
CA ASN A 420 -13.07 -38.14 -71.57
C ASN A 420 -13.29 -38.62 -70.10
N ASP A 421 -13.57 -39.92 -69.94
CA ASP A 421 -12.64 -40.97 -69.48
C ASP A 421 -11.80 -40.80 -68.17
N ASP A 422 -12.05 -41.72 -67.21
CA ASP A 422 -11.14 -42.64 -66.46
C ASP A 422 -9.71 -42.20 -66.06
N VAL A 423 -9.22 -42.25 -64.79
CA VAL A 423 -9.19 -43.24 -63.67
C VAL A 423 -7.91 -44.12 -63.63
N GLU A 424 -6.98 -43.79 -62.71
CA GLU A 424 -5.99 -44.62 -61.95
C GLU A 424 -5.07 -43.69 -61.10
N GLY A 425 -4.32 -44.08 -60.05
CA GLY A 425 -4.13 -45.43 -59.48
C GLY A 425 -3.14 -45.64 -58.28
N THR A 426 -2.88 -44.69 -57.35
CA THR A 426 -2.20 -44.88 -56.00
C THR A 426 -0.72 -45.41 -55.96
N PRO A 427 0.01 -45.54 -54.80
CA PRO A 427 0.06 -44.82 -53.49
C PRO A 427 1.51 -44.45 -53.02
N ASP A 428 1.73 -44.34 -51.68
CA ASP A 428 2.98 -44.39 -50.86
C ASP A 428 3.81 -43.09 -50.60
N ASN A 429 4.48 -42.87 -49.44
CA ASN A 429 4.34 -43.31 -48.02
C ASN A 429 5.30 -42.48 -47.08
N GLU A 430 5.23 -42.66 -45.75
CA GLU A 430 6.24 -42.31 -44.70
C GLU A 430 6.49 -40.82 -44.31
N ARG A 431 6.96 -40.42 -43.10
CA ARG A 431 6.80 -40.88 -41.68
C ARG A 431 7.40 -39.83 -40.68
N GLY A 432 7.01 -39.89 -39.39
CA GLY A 432 7.60 -39.10 -38.26
C GLY A 432 6.86 -37.79 -37.94
N GLY A 433 6.79 -37.26 -36.70
CA GLY A 433 7.48 -37.55 -35.43
C GLY A 433 8.55 -36.48 -35.12
N THR A 434 8.61 -35.79 -33.96
CA THR A 434 7.98 -36.02 -32.63
C THR A 434 7.76 -34.71 -31.82
N ASP A 435 6.73 -34.73 -30.96
CA ASP A 435 6.64 -34.17 -29.57
C ASP A 435 7.88 -33.44 -28.97
N LEU A 436 7.80 -32.32 -28.21
CA LEU A 436 7.15 -32.18 -26.88
C LEU A 436 7.21 -30.72 -26.30
N HIS A 437 6.23 -30.35 -25.45
CA HIS A 437 6.21 -29.32 -24.37
C HIS A 437 6.65 -27.84 -24.59
N GLY A 438 5.80 -26.87 -24.18
CA GLY A 438 6.14 -25.43 -24.25
C GLY A 438 5.27 -24.37 -23.55
N ARG A 439 4.55 -24.68 -22.44
CA ARG A 439 4.02 -23.70 -21.45
C ARG A 439 3.16 -22.51 -21.97
N ALA A 440 1.83 -22.66 -21.94
CA ALA A 440 0.91 -21.51 -22.06
C ALA A 440 0.77 -20.73 -20.73
N SER A 441 0.69 -19.40 -20.80
CA SER A 441 0.45 -18.49 -19.67
C SER A 441 -0.68 -17.50 -20.00
N GLY A 442 -1.86 -17.68 -19.40
CA GLY A 442 -3.06 -16.90 -19.73
C GLY A 442 -3.52 -15.95 -18.62
N LEU A 443 -3.36 -14.65 -18.86
CA LEU A 443 -4.29 -13.57 -18.48
C LEU A 443 -4.85 -13.57 -17.04
N GLY A 444 -4.11 -12.95 -16.12
CA GLY A 444 -4.71 -12.34 -14.93
C GLY A 444 -5.46 -11.06 -15.31
N ARG A 445 -6.74 -10.94 -14.92
CA ARG A 445 -7.63 -9.82 -15.27
C ARG A 445 -7.69 -8.83 -14.10
N ALA A 446 -7.10 -7.65 -14.26
CA ALA A 446 -7.20 -6.55 -13.29
C ALA A 446 -8.18 -5.48 -13.80
N SER A 447 -9.04 -4.98 -12.91
CA SER A 447 -9.93 -3.84 -13.16
C SER A 447 -9.45 -2.59 -12.43
N VAL A 448 -9.95 -1.44 -12.86
CA VAL A 448 -9.84 -0.12 -12.19
C VAL A 448 -10.27 -0.19 -10.73
#